data_AF-A0A954V371-F1
#
_entry.id   AF-A0A954V371-F1
#
_cell.length_a   1.000
_cell.length_b   1.000
_cell.length_c   1.000
_cell.angle_alpha   90.00
_cell.angle_beta   90.00
_cell.angle_gamma   90.00
#
_symmetry.space_group_name_H-M   'P 1'
#
loop_
_entity.id
_entity.type
_entity.pdbx_description
1 polymer ?
#
loop_
_entity_poly.entity_id
_entity_poly.type
_entity_poly.pdbx_seq_one_letter_code
_entity_poly.pdbx_strand_id
1 'polypeptide(L)'
;VPVNLDALPVTQVVFLAMRRLYEQVRDESFKIQYLPSPQRASFSPYQAEKAANDKYGWINALSNFFLPAVQAAGSARDRLQQHLALLQTIEALRDHMAAHDGRLPEKLSELRLPAPNDPVTQQPFEYVYEGGKAKLSGAAVSVIKYELVLVPAVEGKTP
;
A
#
# COMPACT_ATOMS: atom_id res chain seq x y z
N VAL A 1 -4.64 -24.93 29.95
CA VAL A 1 -4.18 -26.18 30.60
C VAL A 1 -2.69 -26.31 30.33
N PRO A 2 -1.83 -26.48 31.36
CA PRO A 2 -0.40 -26.67 31.13
C PRO A 2 -0.16 -28.00 30.41
N VAL A 3 0.60 -27.96 29.32
CA VAL A 3 0.99 -29.16 28.57
C VAL A 3 2.24 -29.73 29.23
N ASN A 4 2.21 -31.01 29.61
CA ASN A 4 3.41 -31.70 30.10
C ASN A 4 4.35 -31.98 28.91
N LEU A 5 5.45 -31.23 28.83
CA LEU A 5 6.41 -31.31 27.72
C LEU A 5 7.21 -32.61 27.72
N ASP A 6 7.44 -33.20 28.90
CA ASP A 6 8.25 -34.42 29.07
C ASP A 6 7.53 -35.67 28.55
N ALA A 7 6.20 -35.60 28.39
CA ALA A 7 5.37 -36.67 27.84
C ALA A 7 5.26 -36.64 26.32
N LEU A 8 5.79 -35.59 25.65
CA LEU A 8 5.67 -35.43 24.20
C LEU A 8 6.93 -35.91 23.47
N PRO A 9 6.78 -36.49 22.26
CA PRO A 9 7.92 -36.69 21.36
C PRO A 9 8.65 -35.37 21.11
N VAL A 10 9.99 -35.42 21.05
CA VAL A 10 10.84 -34.23 20.84
C VAL A 10 10.42 -33.45 19.58
N THR A 11 10.05 -34.15 18.51
CA THR A 11 9.55 -33.55 17.27
C THR A 11 8.30 -32.71 17.50
N GLN A 12 7.37 -33.20 18.33
CA GLN A 12 6.15 -32.47 18.66
C GLN A 12 6.46 -31.21 19.49
N VAL A 13 7.40 -31.28 20.43
CA VAL A 13 7.84 -30.11 21.20
C VAL A 13 8.44 -29.05 20.28
N VAL A 14 9.28 -29.45 19.33
CA VAL A 14 9.86 -28.57 18.30
C VAL A 14 8.76 -27.93 17.45
N PHE A 15 7.81 -28.70 16.92
CA PHE A 15 6.71 -28.16 16.11
C PHE A 15 5.85 -27.16 16.89
N LEU A 16 5.56 -27.44 18.16
CA LEU A 16 4.80 -26.52 19.01
C LEU A 16 5.58 -25.22 19.27
N ALA A 17 6.91 -25.30 19.47
CA ALA A 17 7.76 -24.13 19.60
C ALA A 17 7.79 -23.30 18.31
N MET A 18 7.97 -23.93 17.14
CA MET A 18 7.93 -23.26 15.84
C MET A 18 6.59 -22.58 15.58
N ARG A 19 5.48 -23.28 15.87
CA ARG A 19 4.13 -22.72 15.71
C ARG A 19 3.94 -21.50 16.61
N ARG A 20 4.31 -21.59 17.89
CA ARG A 20 4.15 -20.49 18.84
C ARG A 20 4.98 -19.27 18.43
N LEU A 21 6.21 -19.50 17.96
CA LEU A 21 7.04 -18.44 17.42
C LEU A 21 6.40 -17.80 16.18
N TYR A 22 5.95 -18.63 15.24
CA TYR A 22 5.27 -18.15 14.04
C TYR A 22 4.03 -17.30 14.38
N GLU A 23 3.17 -17.75 15.30
CA GLU A 23 2.00 -16.98 15.74
C GLU A 23 2.42 -15.62 16.30
N GLN A 24 3.47 -15.56 17.11
CA GLN A 24 3.97 -14.30 17.65
C GLN A 24 4.49 -13.36 16.55
N VAL A 25 5.36 -13.84 15.64
CA VAL A 25 5.93 -13.02 14.58
C VAL A 25 4.85 -12.58 13.58
N ARG A 26 3.90 -13.47 13.26
CA ARG A 26 2.75 -13.17 12.41
C ARG A 26 1.88 -12.09 13.02
N ASP A 27 1.55 -12.18 14.30
CA ASP A 27 0.67 -11.20 14.95
C ASP A 27 1.33 -9.82 15.00
N GLU A 28 2.64 -9.73 15.29
CA GLU A 28 3.37 -8.45 15.16
C GLU A 28 3.36 -7.91 13.73
N SER A 29 3.54 -8.78 12.74
CA SER A 29 3.47 -8.39 11.33
C SER A 29 2.08 -7.89 10.95
N PHE A 30 1.03 -8.52 11.45
CA PHE A 30 -0.37 -8.15 11.17
C PHE A 30 -0.72 -6.82 11.81
N LYS A 31 -0.29 -6.55 13.05
CA LYS A 31 -0.48 -5.25 13.71
C LYS A 31 0.01 -4.11 12.81
N ILE A 32 1.20 -4.27 12.23
CA ILE A 32 1.77 -3.28 11.31
C ILE A 32 0.84 -3.10 10.10
N GLN A 33 0.29 -4.16 9.50
CA GLN A 33 -0.59 -4.07 8.32
C GLN A 33 -1.87 -3.24 8.54
N TYR A 34 -2.35 -3.12 9.77
CA TYR A 34 -3.53 -2.31 10.09
C TYR A 34 -3.22 -0.81 10.24
N LEU A 35 -1.94 -0.42 10.29
CA LEU A 35 -1.56 0.98 10.37
C LEU A 35 -1.72 1.69 9.00
N PRO A 36 -2.00 3.00 8.99
CA PRO A 36 -1.88 3.82 7.78
C PRO A 36 -0.51 3.66 7.13
N SER A 37 -0.47 3.69 5.79
CA SER A 37 0.74 3.45 5.00
C SER A 37 1.97 4.29 5.41
N PRO A 38 1.85 5.59 5.73
CA PRO A 38 3.02 6.37 6.20
C PRO A 38 3.60 5.84 7.51
N GLN A 39 2.73 5.41 8.44
CA GLN A 39 3.15 4.86 9.72
C GLN A 39 3.80 3.48 9.54
N ARG A 40 3.32 2.68 8.58
CA ARG A 40 3.95 1.40 8.22
C ARG A 40 5.36 1.57 7.70
N ALA A 41 5.65 2.64 6.95
CA ALA A 41 6.98 2.89 6.40
C ALA A 41 8.05 3.11 7.49
N SER A 42 7.66 3.51 8.70
CA SER A 42 8.56 3.59 9.85
C SER A 42 8.98 2.22 10.39
N PHE A 43 8.29 1.15 9.99
CA PHE A 43 8.64 -0.23 10.35
C PHE A 43 9.34 -0.89 9.18
N SER A 44 10.59 -1.32 9.38
CA SER A 44 11.32 -2.11 8.38
C SER A 44 11.00 -3.60 8.57
N PRO A 45 10.24 -4.25 7.66
CA PRO A 45 10.00 -5.69 7.74
C PRO A 45 11.30 -6.49 7.66
N TYR A 46 12.28 -6.01 6.90
CA TYR A 46 13.60 -6.63 6.81
C TYR A 46 14.34 -6.63 8.15
N GLN A 47 14.34 -5.52 8.90
CA GLN A 47 15.00 -5.47 10.20
C GLN A 47 14.31 -6.36 11.23
N ALA A 48 12.98 -6.41 11.22
CA ALA A 48 12.21 -7.29 12.09
C ALA A 48 12.47 -8.77 11.78
N GLU A 49 12.48 -9.14 10.50
CA GLU A 49 12.79 -10.51 10.05
C GLU A 49 14.23 -10.90 10.38
N LYS A 50 15.19 -10.00 10.12
CA LYS A 50 16.60 -10.21 10.48
C LYS A 50 16.76 -10.42 11.99
N ALA A 51 16.17 -9.57 12.81
CA ALA A 51 16.23 -9.72 14.27
C ALA A 51 15.59 -11.04 14.75
N ALA A 52 14.50 -11.48 14.12
CA ALA A 52 13.88 -12.78 14.42
C ALA A 52 14.79 -13.95 14.01
N ASN A 53 15.43 -13.87 12.84
CA ASN A 53 16.38 -14.89 12.38
C ASN A 53 17.63 -14.96 13.26
N ASP A 54 18.20 -13.81 13.66
CA ASP A 54 19.36 -13.74 14.55
C ASP A 54 19.04 -14.34 15.92
N LYS A 55 17.81 -14.15 16.41
CA LYS A 55 17.37 -14.63 17.73
C LYS A 55 16.96 -16.10 17.76
N TYR A 56 16.25 -16.59 16.74
CA TYR A 56 15.60 -17.90 16.77
C TYR A 56 16.16 -18.89 15.74
N GLY A 57 17.02 -18.45 14.82
CA GLY A 57 17.65 -19.28 13.80
C GLY A 57 16.63 -20.05 12.96
N TRP A 58 16.89 -21.33 12.74
CA TRP A 58 16.07 -22.19 11.89
C TRP A 58 14.63 -22.40 12.40
N ILE A 59 14.37 -22.18 13.70
CA ILE A 59 13.01 -22.28 14.27
C ILE A 59 12.08 -21.23 13.62
N ASN A 60 12.63 -20.12 13.10
CA ASN A 60 11.88 -19.08 12.42
C ASN A 60 11.53 -19.41 10.95
N ALA A 61 11.86 -20.61 10.46
CA ALA A 61 11.66 -20.99 9.05
C ALA A 61 10.21 -20.82 8.57
N LEU A 62 9.22 -21.12 9.41
CA LEU A 62 7.81 -20.95 9.05
C LEU A 62 7.45 -19.48 8.79
N SER A 63 7.97 -18.56 9.60
CA SER A 63 7.75 -17.12 9.43
C SER A 63 8.34 -16.64 8.11
N ASN A 64 9.58 -17.00 7.81
CA ASN A 64 10.25 -16.61 6.57
C ASN A 64 9.51 -17.15 5.33
N PHE A 65 8.89 -18.32 5.45
CA PHE A 65 8.16 -18.93 4.34
C PHE A 65 6.79 -18.28 4.10
N PHE A 66 6.01 -18.04 5.16
CA PHE A 66 4.61 -17.60 5.01
C PHE A 66 4.41 -16.07 5.02
N LEU A 67 5.26 -15.30 5.71
CA LEU A 67 5.04 -13.86 5.89
C LEU A 67 5.20 -13.01 4.62
N PRO A 68 6.06 -13.36 3.62
CA PRO A 68 6.13 -12.59 2.38
C PRO A 68 4.77 -12.47 1.66
N ALA A 69 3.94 -13.52 1.70
CA ALA A 69 2.61 -13.50 1.09
C ALA A 69 1.67 -12.47 1.76
N VAL A 70 1.78 -12.32 3.08
CA VAL A 70 1.02 -11.33 3.86
C VAL A 70 1.42 -9.91 3.45
N GLN A 71 2.73 -9.66 3.32
CA GLN A 71 3.26 -8.37 2.91
C GLN A 71 2.79 -8.01 1.49
N ALA A 72 2.85 -8.99 0.57
CA ALA A 72 2.38 -8.81 -0.81
C ALA A 72 0.87 -8.47 -0.86
N ALA A 73 0.05 -9.13 -0.04
CA ALA A 73 -1.38 -8.81 0.07
C ALA A 73 -1.60 -7.38 0.59
N GLY A 74 -0.81 -6.93 1.57
CA GLY A 74 -0.82 -5.56 2.07
C GLY A 74 -0.54 -4.54 0.97
N SER A 75 0.53 -4.74 0.20
CA SER A 75 0.85 -3.86 -0.94
C SER A 75 -0.20 -3.89 -2.05
N ALA A 76 -0.87 -5.03 -2.27
CA ALA A 76 -1.96 -5.12 -3.24
C ALA A 76 -3.18 -4.29 -2.82
N ARG A 77 -3.53 -4.31 -1.53
CA ARG A 77 -4.57 -3.45 -0.97
C ARG A 77 -4.22 -1.97 -1.16
N ASP A 78 -2.99 -1.58 -0.89
CA ASP A 78 -2.54 -0.18 -1.04
C ASP A 78 -2.65 0.30 -2.48
N ARG A 79 -2.21 -0.53 -3.45
CA ARG A 79 -2.38 -0.24 -4.88
C ARG A 79 -3.85 -0.05 -5.26
N LEU A 80 -4.72 -0.94 -4.79
CA LEU A 80 -6.15 -0.85 -5.07
C LEU A 80 -6.76 0.44 -4.52
N GLN A 81 -6.45 0.79 -3.27
CA GLN A 81 -6.94 2.02 -2.64
C GLN A 81 -6.43 3.25 -3.37
N GLN A 82 -5.14 3.28 -3.73
CA GLN A 82 -4.54 4.37 -4.47
C GLN A 82 -5.15 4.52 -5.87
N HIS A 83 -5.41 3.40 -6.55
CA HIS A 83 -6.07 3.41 -7.86
C HIS A 83 -7.48 4.00 -7.79
N LEU A 84 -8.28 3.62 -6.79
CA LEU A 84 -9.61 4.19 -6.58
C LEU A 84 -9.55 5.70 -6.29
N ALA A 85 -8.61 6.15 -5.45
CA ALA A 85 -8.41 7.56 -5.14
C ALA A 85 -7.96 8.38 -6.36
N LEU A 86 -7.12 7.80 -7.24
CA LEU A 86 -6.76 8.40 -8.52
C LEU A 86 -7.99 8.57 -9.43
N LEU A 87 -8.82 7.53 -9.56
CA LEU A 87 -10.05 7.60 -10.36
C LEU A 87 -11.02 8.66 -9.82
N GLN A 88 -11.18 8.76 -8.50
CA GLN A 88 -11.98 9.82 -7.87
C GLN A 88 -11.44 11.22 -8.16
N THR A 89 -10.12 11.39 -8.15
CA THR A 89 -9.47 12.65 -8.55
C THR A 89 -9.74 12.98 -10.01
N ILE A 90 -9.72 11.97 -10.89
CA ILE A 90 -10.06 12.15 -12.32
C ILE A 90 -11.52 12.59 -12.49
N GLU A 91 -12.46 12.02 -11.74
CA GLU A 91 -13.86 12.47 -11.80
C GLU A 91 -14.03 13.91 -11.31
N ALA A 92 -13.32 14.31 -10.25
CA ALA A 92 -13.31 15.69 -9.80
C ALA A 92 -12.75 16.64 -10.88
N LEU A 93 -11.70 16.23 -11.60
CA LEU A 93 -11.17 16.98 -12.74
C LEU A 93 -12.17 17.06 -13.90
N ARG A 94 -12.90 15.98 -14.20
CA ARG A 94 -13.95 15.96 -15.23
C ARG A 94 -15.10 16.90 -14.88
N ASP A 95 -15.54 16.91 -13.63
CA ASP A 95 -16.55 17.87 -13.14
C ASP A 95 -16.08 19.32 -13.29
N HIS A 96 -14.83 19.60 -12.91
CA HIS A 96 -14.24 20.92 -13.09
C HIS A 96 -14.22 21.33 -14.58
N MET A 97 -13.76 20.44 -15.47
CA MET A 97 -13.74 20.71 -16.92
C MET A 97 -15.14 21.00 -17.47
N ALA A 98 -16.16 20.26 -17.03
CA ALA A 98 -17.54 20.47 -17.45
C ALA A 98 -18.07 21.86 -17.05
N ALA A 99 -17.60 22.40 -15.93
CA ALA A 99 -17.96 23.74 -15.46
C ALA A 99 -17.09 24.87 -16.02
N HIS A 100 -15.95 24.57 -16.67
CA HIS A 100 -14.94 25.56 -17.10
C HIS A 100 -14.54 25.39 -18.57
N ASP A 101 -15.50 25.13 -19.46
CA ASP A 101 -15.30 25.06 -20.92
C ASP A 101 -14.18 24.09 -21.34
N GLY A 102 -14.11 22.93 -20.68
CA GLY A 102 -13.12 21.89 -20.96
C GLY A 102 -11.70 22.20 -20.46
N ARG A 103 -11.51 23.27 -19.68
CA ARG A 103 -10.20 23.63 -19.11
C ARG A 103 -9.90 22.83 -17.85
N LEU A 104 -8.64 22.39 -17.73
CA LEU A 104 -8.12 21.78 -16.52
C LEU A 104 -7.71 22.87 -15.52
N PRO A 105 -7.82 22.62 -14.21
CA PRO A 105 -7.34 23.55 -13.20
C PRO A 105 -5.82 23.63 -13.19
N GLU A 106 -5.26 24.74 -12.72
CA GLU A 106 -3.81 24.86 -12.52
C GLU A 106 -3.38 24.07 -11.27
N LYS A 107 -4.28 23.90 -10.30
CA LYS A 107 -4.02 23.21 -9.03
C LYS A 107 -5.22 22.36 -8.59
N LEU A 108 -4.97 21.21 -7.96
CA LEU A 108 -6.04 20.37 -7.40
C LEU A 108 -6.90 21.07 -6.33
N SER A 109 -6.38 22.10 -5.68
CA SER A 109 -7.14 22.90 -4.69
C SER A 109 -8.25 23.76 -5.31
N GLU A 110 -8.28 23.91 -6.64
CA GLU A 110 -9.31 24.66 -7.38
C GLU A 110 -10.53 23.80 -7.71
N LEU A 111 -10.48 22.50 -7.40
CA LEU A 111 -11.57 21.57 -7.64
C LEU A 111 -12.74 21.85 -6.69
N ARG A 112 -13.96 21.90 -7.25
CA ARG A 112 -15.20 21.97 -6.47
C ARG A 112 -15.47 20.67 -5.71
N LEU A 113 -15.29 19.54 -6.38
CA LEU A 113 -15.34 18.23 -5.76
C LEU A 113 -13.98 17.94 -5.12
N PRO A 114 -13.94 17.57 -3.82
CA PRO A 114 -12.66 17.34 -3.14
C PRO A 114 -11.97 16.11 -3.73
N ALA A 115 -10.74 16.29 -4.22
CA ALA A 115 -9.87 15.17 -4.57
C ALA A 115 -9.39 14.48 -3.28
N PRO A 116 -9.49 13.15 -3.17
CA PRO A 116 -8.94 12.43 -2.03
C PRO A 116 -7.42 12.54 -2.02
N ASN A 117 -6.83 12.51 -0.81
CA ASN A 117 -5.39 12.36 -0.67
C ASN A 117 -4.95 10.96 -1.12
N ASP A 118 -3.69 10.84 -1.53
CA ASP A 118 -3.07 9.55 -1.79
C ASP A 118 -3.07 8.73 -0.48
N PRO A 119 -3.72 7.55 -0.43
CA PRO A 119 -3.80 6.75 0.79
C PRO A 119 -2.42 6.27 1.27
N VAL A 120 -1.41 6.26 0.38
CA VAL A 120 -0.04 5.84 0.67
C VAL A 120 0.72 6.91 1.44
N THR A 121 0.61 8.18 1.04
CA THR A 121 1.35 9.30 1.63
C THR A 121 0.52 10.13 2.61
N GLN A 122 -0.81 10.01 2.53
CA GLN A 122 -1.79 10.85 3.22
C GLN A 122 -1.72 12.33 2.79
N GLN A 123 -1.10 12.62 1.64
CA GLN A 123 -0.98 13.95 1.04
C GLN A 123 -1.73 14.01 -0.29
N PRO A 124 -2.06 15.21 -0.82
CA PRO A 124 -2.57 15.34 -2.17
C PRO A 124 -1.66 14.66 -3.20
N PHE A 125 -2.26 14.11 -4.27
CA PHE A 125 -1.51 13.55 -5.38
C PHE A 125 -0.60 14.59 -6.04
N GLU A 126 0.53 14.14 -6.59
CA GLU A 126 1.39 15.00 -7.39
C GLU A 126 0.66 15.38 -8.67
N TYR A 127 0.47 16.69 -8.88
CA TYR A 127 -0.25 17.25 -10.01
C TYR A 127 0.61 18.33 -10.68
N VAL A 128 0.87 18.15 -11.98
CA VAL A 128 1.62 19.10 -12.80
C VAL A 128 0.75 19.47 -14.00
N TYR A 129 0.43 20.75 -14.12
CA TYR A 129 -0.29 21.29 -15.27
C TYR A 129 0.67 22.10 -16.15
N GLU A 130 0.88 21.64 -17.39
CA GLU A 130 1.76 22.27 -18.36
C GLU A 130 1.19 22.15 -19.78
N GLY A 131 1.12 23.27 -20.50
CA GLY A 131 0.77 23.28 -21.92
C GLY A 131 -0.61 22.72 -22.25
N GLY A 132 -1.60 22.94 -21.38
CA GLY A 132 -2.97 22.42 -21.55
C GLY A 132 -3.14 20.94 -21.23
N LYS A 133 -2.13 20.29 -20.65
CA LYS A 133 -2.18 18.89 -20.18
C LYS A 133 -1.92 18.85 -18.68
N ALA A 134 -2.50 17.87 -18.01
CA ALA A 134 -2.20 17.60 -16.63
C ALA A 134 -1.56 16.21 -16.47
N LYS A 135 -0.51 16.12 -15.67
CA LYS A 135 0.06 14.87 -15.19
C LYS A 135 -0.33 14.69 -13.73
N LEU A 136 -0.95 13.55 -13.43
CA LEU A 136 -1.31 13.12 -12.08
C LEU A 136 -0.48 11.87 -11.72
N SER A 137 0.25 11.91 -10.60
CA SER A 137 1.10 10.81 -10.17
C SER A 137 0.85 10.41 -8.72
N GLY A 138 0.80 9.10 -8.49
CA GLY A 138 0.76 8.51 -7.14
C GLY A 138 2.16 8.20 -6.62
N ALA A 139 2.29 8.06 -5.31
CA ALA A 139 3.49 7.50 -4.70
C ALA A 139 3.73 6.05 -5.14
N ALA A 140 4.99 5.64 -5.18
CA ALA A 140 5.33 4.26 -5.52
C ALA A 140 4.86 3.29 -4.42
N VAL A 141 4.20 2.21 -4.83
CA VAL A 141 3.80 1.11 -3.95
C VAL A 141 4.48 -0.17 -4.45
N SER A 142 5.42 -0.69 -3.65
CA SER A 142 6.31 -1.78 -4.09
C SER A 142 7.08 -1.34 -5.35
N VAL A 143 7.00 -2.10 -6.45
CA VAL A 143 7.67 -1.81 -7.72
C VAL A 143 6.82 -1.03 -8.73
N ILE A 144 5.62 -0.59 -8.34
CA ILE A 144 4.65 0.04 -9.25
C ILE A 144 4.44 1.51 -8.87
N LYS A 145 4.50 2.40 -9.87
CA LYS A 145 4.11 3.80 -9.76
C LYS A 145 3.04 4.10 -10.81
N TYR A 146 1.95 4.75 -10.41
CA TYR A 146 0.92 5.21 -11.34
C TYR A 146 1.25 6.62 -11.83
N GLU A 147 1.18 6.81 -13.15
CA GLU A 147 1.25 8.11 -13.81
C GLU A 147 0.14 8.19 -14.85
N LEU A 148 -0.68 9.23 -14.76
CA LEU A 148 -1.81 9.50 -15.66
C LEU A 148 -1.60 10.85 -16.32
N VAL A 149 -1.75 10.90 -17.64
CA VAL A 149 -1.69 12.14 -18.41
C VAL A 149 -3.08 12.43 -18.96
N LEU A 150 -3.66 13.54 -18.51
CA LEU A 150 -4.94 14.05 -18.98
C LEU A 150 -4.69 15.05 -20.11
N VAL A 151 -5.33 14.81 -21.23
CA VAL A 151 -5.34 15.69 -22.39
C VAL A 151 -6.80 16.07 -22.67
N PRO A 152 -7.17 17.37 -22.59
CA PRO A 152 -8.49 17.82 -22.96
C PRO A 152 -8.81 17.41 -24.40
N ALA A 153 -10.05 16.97 -24.64
CA ALA A 153 -10.49 16.69 -25.99
C ALA A 153 -10.52 18.02 -26.76
N VAL A 154 -9.73 18.12 -27.83
CA VAL A 154 -9.78 19.25 -28.76
C VAL A 154 -11.07 19.12 -29.55
N GLU A 155 -11.96 20.10 -29.50
CA GLU A 155 -13.12 20.17 -30.39
C GLU A 155 -12.62 20.15 -31.85
N GLY A 156 -13.00 19.12 -32.62
CA GLY A 156 -12.91 19.15 -34.08
C GLY A 156 -11.96 18.20 -34.80
N LYS A 157 -11.75 16.95 -34.33
CA LYS A 157 -11.29 15.86 -35.23
C LYS A 157 -11.89 14.51 -34.84
N THR A 158 -13.13 14.29 -35.26
CA THR A 158 -13.61 12.95 -35.64
C THR A 158 -12.94 12.55 -36.96
N PRO A 159 -12.47 11.30 -37.12
CA PRO A 159 -12.13 10.76 -38.44
C PRO A 159 -13.35 10.70 -39.36
#